data_AF-D1BVG3-F1
#
_entry.id   AF-D1BVG3-F1
#
_cell.length_a   1.000
_cell.length_b   1.000
_cell.length_c   1.000
_cell.angle_alpha   90.00
_cell.angle_beta   90.00
_cell.angle_gamma   90.00
#
_symmetry.space_group_name_H-M   'P 1'
#
loop_
_entity.id
_entity.type
_entity.pdbx_description
1 polymer ?
#
loop_
_entity_poly.entity_id
_entity_poly.type
_entity_poly.pdbx_seq_one_letter_code
_entity_poly.pdbx_strand_id
1 'polypeptide(L)'
;MPVIVLGLLVGLGWTAGYGIGQGVAWVRDVWPDPVPRLVADKVAAPEPADVGGPIQACPASSLTLAAIPDAMHVQPGQTISFDVSITNSGRRPCLVNAGDASRQLVVTDAEGVTVWTTAHCGTGARDLLLGPGDVRQSTLRWSGRASVEGACTTGQDAVPPGTYTAQLVMADVLGAKSTPATITIEAPPPPPEPTPDPTTEPPAPTPDNEPTAEAEPTDDQTAGNEPADDDPAG
;
A
#
# COMPACT_ATOMS: atom_id res chain seq x y z
N MET A 1 -7.51 -80.14 -50.53
CA MET A 1 -7.58 -78.68 -50.54
C MET A 1 -8.19 -78.05 -49.27
N PRO A 2 -9.36 -78.46 -48.73
CA PRO A 2 -9.96 -77.74 -47.59
C PRO A 2 -9.21 -77.92 -46.25
N VAL A 3 -8.60 -79.09 -46.02
CA VAL A 3 -7.88 -79.40 -44.76
C VAL A 3 -6.59 -78.57 -44.60
N ILE A 4 -5.90 -78.27 -45.70
CA ILE A 4 -4.66 -77.48 -45.69
C ILE A 4 -4.96 -76.02 -45.39
N VAL A 5 -6.05 -75.48 -45.96
CA VAL A 5 -6.50 -74.10 -45.72
C VAL A 5 -6.94 -73.92 -44.26
N LEU A 6 -7.67 -74.88 -43.69
CA LEU A 6 -8.07 -74.84 -42.28
C LEU A 6 -6.86 -74.90 -41.34
N GLY A 7 -5.88 -75.76 -41.63
CA GLY A 7 -4.64 -75.85 -40.85
C GLY A 7 -3.82 -74.56 -40.88
N LEU A 8 -3.73 -73.89 -42.03
CA LEU A 8 -3.04 -72.61 -42.16
C LEU A 8 -3.73 -71.48 -41.39
N LEU A 9 -5.07 -71.43 -41.41
CA LEU A 9 -5.83 -70.41 -40.68
C LEU A 9 -5.70 -70.57 -39.16
N VAL A 10 -5.72 -71.80 -38.65
CA VAL A 10 -5.53 -72.08 -37.21
C VAL A 10 -4.09 -71.75 -36.80
N GLY A 11 -3.10 -72.13 -37.60
CA GLY A 11 -1.69 -71.80 -37.36
C GLY A 11 -1.44 -70.29 -37.32
N LEU A 12 -1.97 -69.55 -38.29
CA LEU A 12 -1.86 -68.08 -38.35
C LEU A 12 -2.54 -67.40 -37.15
N GLY A 13 -3.73 -67.87 -36.76
CA GLY A 13 -4.44 -67.35 -35.60
C GLY A 13 -3.65 -67.54 -34.30
N TRP A 14 -3.01 -68.70 -34.12
CA TRP A 14 -2.17 -68.99 -32.95
C TRP A 14 -0.92 -68.11 -32.91
N THR A 15 -0.21 -67.97 -34.03
CA THR A 15 1.00 -67.14 -34.09
C THR A 15 0.70 -65.66 -33.90
N ALA A 16 -0.42 -65.16 -34.45
CA ALA A 16 -0.82 -63.77 -34.31
C ALA A 16 -1.27 -63.46 -32.87
N GLY A 17 -2.07 -64.34 -32.25
CA GLY A 17 -2.51 -64.17 -30.86
C GLY A 17 -1.35 -64.20 -29.86
N TYR A 18 -0.40 -65.13 -30.04
CA TYR A 18 0.79 -65.23 -29.19
C TYR A 18 1.72 -64.02 -29.37
N GLY A 19 1.92 -63.54 -30.60
CA GLY A 19 2.73 -62.35 -30.89
C GLY A 19 2.16 -61.07 -30.26
N ILE A 20 0.84 -60.88 -30.32
CA ILE A 20 0.17 -59.73 -29.68
C ILE A 20 0.28 -59.82 -28.15
N GLY A 21 0.11 -61.01 -27.57
CA GLY A 21 0.26 -61.21 -26.11
C GLY A 21 1.66 -60.90 -25.58
N GLN A 22 2.69 -61.34 -26.30
CA GLN A 22 4.10 -61.04 -25.97
C GLN A 22 4.42 -59.55 -26.14
N GLY A 23 3.88 -58.89 -27.17
CA GLY A 23 4.05 -57.46 -27.39
C GLY A 23 3.46 -56.60 -26.28
N VAL A 24 2.25 -56.94 -25.80
CA VAL A 24 1.59 -56.20 -24.70
C VAL A 24 2.35 -56.38 -23.38
N ALA A 25 2.92 -57.55 -23.12
CA ALA A 25 3.74 -57.78 -21.94
C ALA A 25 5.03 -56.92 -21.95
N TRP A 26 5.73 -56.88 -23.09
CA TRP A 26 6.94 -56.07 -23.22
C TRP A 26 6.67 -54.57 -23.10
N VAL A 27 5.58 -54.06 -23.67
CA VAL A 27 5.19 -52.64 -23.54
C VAL A 27 4.88 -52.26 -22.09
N ARG A 28 4.33 -53.18 -21.30
CA ARG A 28 4.08 -52.97 -19.87
C ARG A 28 5.36 -52.89 -19.03
N ASP A 29 6.38 -53.66 -19.37
CA ASP A 29 7.67 -53.62 -18.68
C ASP A 29 8.50 -52.38 -19.05
N VAL A 30 8.37 -51.89 -20.30
CA VAL A 30 9.09 -50.70 -20.78
C VAL A 30 8.42 -49.40 -20.35
N TRP A 31 7.12 -49.43 -20.05
CA TRP A 31 6.37 -48.25 -19.61
C TRP A 31 5.85 -48.44 -18.17
N PRO A 32 6.68 -48.17 -17.15
CA PRO A 32 6.22 -48.19 -15.77
C PRO A 32 5.06 -47.20 -15.61
N ASP A 33 3.99 -47.61 -14.92
CA ASP A 33 2.80 -46.79 -14.77
C ASP A 33 3.18 -45.38 -14.23
N PRO A 34 2.74 -44.30 -14.88
CA PRO A 34 2.99 -42.93 -14.42
C PRO A 34 2.05 -42.57 -13.26
N VAL A 35 1.71 -43.52 -12.39
CA VAL A 35 1.07 -43.18 -11.12
C VAL A 35 2.21 -42.74 -10.21
N PRO A 36 2.38 -41.43 -9.95
CA PRO A 36 3.21 -41.04 -8.83
C PRO A 36 2.67 -41.82 -7.64
N ARG A 37 3.54 -42.60 -6.98
CA ARG A 37 3.20 -43.09 -5.65
C ARG A 37 2.91 -41.84 -4.87
N LEU A 38 1.64 -41.56 -4.60
CA LEU A 38 1.22 -40.66 -3.55
C LEU A 38 1.69 -41.35 -2.28
N VAL A 39 2.98 -41.25 -2.00
CA VAL A 39 3.48 -41.34 -0.64
C VAL A 39 2.84 -40.11 -0.01
N ALA A 40 1.61 -40.30 0.46
CA ALA A 40 1.12 -39.51 1.56
C ALA A 40 2.05 -39.89 2.71
N ASP A 41 3.25 -39.31 2.71
CA ASP A 41 4.02 -39.12 3.92
C ASP A 41 3.08 -38.31 4.77
N LYS A 42 2.28 -39.05 5.55
CA LYS A 42 1.34 -38.49 6.49
C LYS A 42 2.24 -37.87 7.52
N VAL A 43 2.60 -36.61 7.28
CA VAL A 43 3.27 -35.77 8.25
C VAL A 43 2.47 -35.98 9.52
N ALA A 44 3.14 -36.49 10.56
CA ALA A 44 2.47 -36.85 11.80
C ALA A 44 1.52 -35.72 12.17
N ALA A 45 0.27 -36.07 12.53
CA ALA A 45 -0.68 -35.05 12.94
C ALA A 45 -0.03 -34.20 14.05
N PRO A 46 -0.10 -32.86 13.97
CA PRO A 46 0.49 -32.02 14.99
C PRO A 46 -0.06 -32.46 16.35
N GLU A 47 0.81 -32.51 17.35
CA GLU A 47 0.41 -32.92 18.69
C GLU A 47 -0.80 -32.08 19.15
N PRO A 48 -1.81 -32.71 19.77
CA PRO A 48 -2.96 -31.98 20.29
C PRO A 48 -2.49 -30.85 21.21
N ALA A 49 -2.95 -29.64 20.94
CA ALA A 49 -2.67 -28.51 21.81
C ALA A 49 -3.39 -28.75 23.15
N ASP A 50 -2.63 -28.76 24.25
CA ASP A 50 -3.22 -28.68 25.58
C ASP A 50 -3.82 -27.27 25.76
N VAL A 51 -5.15 -27.23 25.76
CA VAL A 51 -5.97 -26.01 25.95
C VAL A 51 -6.52 -25.90 27.37
N GLY A 52 -6.18 -26.82 28.27
CA GLY A 52 -6.66 -26.86 29.65
C GLY A 52 -5.84 -26.02 30.64
N GLY A 53 -4.74 -25.40 30.20
CA GLY A 53 -3.91 -24.52 31.02
C GLY A 53 -4.57 -23.17 31.35
N PRO A 54 -3.99 -22.40 32.29
CA PRO A 54 -4.50 -21.08 32.63
C PRO A 54 -4.44 -20.15 31.43
N ILE A 55 -5.53 -19.44 31.15
CA ILE A 55 -5.57 -18.48 30.05
C ILE A 55 -4.57 -17.35 30.30
N GLN A 56 -3.68 -17.11 29.34
CA GLN A 56 -2.66 -16.07 29.38
C GLN A 56 -2.99 -14.93 28.40
N ALA A 57 -2.31 -13.80 28.54
CA ALA A 57 -2.32 -12.75 27.53
C ALA A 57 -1.78 -13.28 26.19
N CYS A 58 -2.33 -12.80 25.07
CA CYS A 58 -1.87 -13.19 23.75
C CYS A 58 -0.44 -12.69 23.51
N PRO A 59 0.54 -13.56 23.17
CA PRO A 59 1.84 -13.09 22.74
C PRO A 59 1.75 -12.49 21.33
N ALA A 60 2.63 -11.54 21.01
CA ALA A 60 2.65 -10.89 19.70
C ALA A 60 2.75 -11.90 18.54
N SER A 61 3.50 -12.99 18.71
CA SER A 61 3.66 -14.05 17.72
C SER A 61 2.38 -14.83 17.40
N SER A 62 1.36 -14.74 18.24
CA SER A 62 0.05 -15.38 18.03
C SER A 62 -1.01 -14.39 17.54
N LEU A 63 -0.69 -13.10 17.40
CA LEU A 63 -1.61 -12.09 16.92
C LEU A 63 -1.30 -11.69 15.48
N THR A 64 -2.35 -11.57 14.67
CA THR A 64 -2.29 -10.93 13.36
C THR A 64 -3.24 -9.74 13.38
N LEU A 65 -2.70 -8.56 13.09
CA LEU A 65 -3.42 -7.29 13.11
C LEU A 65 -3.58 -6.75 11.69
N ALA A 66 -4.72 -6.14 11.41
CA ALA A 66 -4.94 -5.40 10.18
C ALA A 66 -5.63 -4.07 10.47
N ALA A 67 -5.30 -3.05 9.69
CA ALA A 67 -6.02 -1.79 9.60
C ALA A 67 -6.09 -1.40 8.12
N ILE A 68 -7.30 -1.43 7.58
CA ILE A 68 -7.54 -1.16 6.16
C ILE A 68 -8.40 0.10 6.09
N PRO A 69 -7.86 1.23 5.59
CA PRO A 69 -8.66 2.42 5.36
C PRO A 69 -9.60 2.22 4.18
N ASP A 70 -10.75 2.89 4.22
CA ASP A 70 -11.74 2.93 3.14
C ASP A 70 -11.30 3.81 1.96
N ALA A 71 -10.33 4.71 2.17
CA ALA A 71 -9.71 5.54 1.14
C ALA A 71 -8.22 5.79 1.42
N MET A 72 -7.41 5.76 0.37
CA MET A 72 -5.96 6.09 0.42
C MET A 72 -5.67 7.53 -0.01
N HIS A 73 -6.61 8.18 -0.71
CA HIS A 73 -6.53 9.57 -1.14
C HIS A 73 -7.77 10.30 -0.66
N VAL A 74 -7.59 11.39 0.09
CA VAL A 74 -8.71 12.13 0.68
C VAL A 74 -8.47 13.64 0.65
N GLN A 75 -9.55 14.41 0.74
CA GLN A 75 -9.48 15.86 0.91
C GLN A 75 -9.19 16.24 2.37
N PRO A 76 -8.65 17.45 2.63
CA PRO A 76 -8.44 17.92 4.00
C PRO A 76 -9.72 17.87 4.85
N GLY A 77 -9.63 17.29 6.05
CA GLY A 77 -10.76 17.14 6.97
C GLY A 77 -11.82 16.10 6.58
N GLN A 78 -11.59 15.32 5.51
CA GLN A 78 -12.43 14.19 5.18
C GLN A 78 -12.23 13.07 6.21
N THR A 79 -13.33 12.45 6.65
CA THR A 79 -13.26 11.32 7.56
C THR A 79 -12.84 10.05 6.82
N ILE A 80 -11.87 9.34 7.37
CA ILE A 80 -11.40 8.03 6.93
C ILE A 80 -11.90 6.99 7.93
N SER A 81 -12.50 5.93 7.42
CA SER A 81 -12.89 4.77 8.22
C SER A 81 -11.86 3.67 8.05
N PHE A 82 -11.49 3.01 9.14
CA PHE A 82 -10.56 1.89 9.14
C PHE A 82 -11.28 0.65 9.61
N ASP A 83 -11.35 -0.35 8.76
CA ASP A 83 -11.70 -1.70 9.18
C ASP A 83 -10.49 -2.33 9.84
N VAL A 84 -10.59 -2.56 11.15
CA VAL A 84 -9.52 -3.14 11.95
C VAL A 84 -9.88 -4.54 12.42
N SER A 85 -8.88 -5.42 12.45
CA SER A 85 -9.05 -6.79 12.95
C SER A 85 -7.91 -7.20 13.87
N ILE A 86 -8.25 -7.92 14.94
CA ILE A 86 -7.32 -8.67 15.78
C ILE A 86 -7.65 -10.15 15.59
N THR A 87 -6.70 -10.92 15.07
CA THR A 87 -6.84 -12.37 14.85
C THR A 87 -5.88 -13.13 15.75
N ASN A 88 -6.36 -14.18 16.42
CA ASN A 88 -5.47 -15.15 17.06
C ASN A 88 -5.03 -16.20 16.04
N SER A 89 -3.87 -16.00 15.45
CA SER A 89 -3.23 -16.94 14.49
C SER A 89 -2.40 -18.02 15.20
N GLY A 90 -2.42 -18.05 16.53
CA GLY A 90 -1.80 -19.09 17.35
C GLY A 90 -2.64 -20.35 17.46
N ARG A 91 -2.16 -21.30 18.28
CA ARG A 91 -2.81 -22.61 18.50
C ARG A 91 -3.50 -22.74 19.86
N ARG A 92 -3.46 -21.70 20.67
CA ARG A 92 -4.02 -21.69 22.04
C ARG A 92 -4.93 -20.50 22.25
N PRO A 93 -6.00 -20.63 23.06
CA PRO A 93 -6.80 -19.49 23.47
C PRO A 93 -5.96 -18.52 24.32
N CYS A 94 -6.21 -17.22 24.19
CA CYS A 94 -5.51 -16.18 24.95
C CYS A 94 -6.37 -14.93 25.12
N LEU A 95 -6.02 -14.07 26.08
CA LEU A 95 -6.70 -12.80 26.35
C LEU A 95 -6.04 -11.65 25.60
N VAL A 96 -6.86 -10.76 25.03
CA VAL A 96 -6.40 -9.49 24.46
C VAL A 96 -7.26 -8.35 24.99
N ASN A 97 -6.63 -7.24 25.38
CA ASN A 97 -7.35 -6.02 25.72
C ASN A 97 -7.70 -5.26 24.44
N ALA A 98 -8.97 -5.28 24.05
CA ALA A 98 -9.49 -4.57 22.88
C ALA A 98 -10.04 -3.17 23.21
N GLY A 99 -9.75 -2.62 24.40
CA GLY A 99 -10.02 -1.22 24.73
C GLY A 99 -9.12 -0.28 23.91
N ASP A 100 -9.57 0.93 23.62
CA ASP A 100 -8.86 1.82 22.69
C ASP A 100 -7.53 2.37 23.24
N ALA A 101 -7.34 2.31 24.58
CA ALA A 101 -6.05 2.55 25.23
C ALA A 101 -5.01 1.47 24.89
N SER A 102 -5.44 0.24 24.60
CA SER A 102 -4.56 -0.87 24.25
C SER A 102 -4.51 -1.09 22.74
N ARG A 103 -5.67 -1.20 22.10
CA ARG A 103 -5.81 -1.30 20.64
C ARG A 103 -5.82 0.09 20.03
N GLN A 104 -4.61 0.59 19.75
CA GLN A 104 -4.40 1.94 19.26
C GLN A 104 -4.27 1.96 17.74
N LEU A 105 -5.15 2.69 17.06
CA LEU A 105 -4.86 3.12 15.68
C LEU A 105 -4.07 4.41 15.78
N VAL A 106 -2.82 4.39 15.33
CA VAL A 106 -1.89 5.51 15.39
C VAL A 106 -1.68 6.04 13.99
N VAL A 107 -1.80 7.35 13.82
CA VAL A 107 -1.53 8.06 12.57
C VAL A 107 -0.37 9.03 12.77
N THR A 108 0.66 8.88 11.94
CA THR A 108 1.84 9.75 11.94
C THR A 108 1.97 10.50 10.62
N ASP A 109 2.61 11.67 10.66
CA ASP A 109 3.06 12.38 9.46
C ASP A 109 4.31 11.71 8.82
N ALA A 110 4.87 12.36 7.80
CA ALA A 110 6.03 11.86 7.05
C ALA A 110 7.32 11.86 7.91
N GLU A 111 7.39 12.73 8.91
CA GLU A 111 8.48 12.83 9.88
C GLU A 111 8.35 11.80 11.02
N GLY A 112 7.22 11.09 11.09
CA GLY A 112 6.94 10.07 12.10
C GLY A 112 6.36 10.64 13.40
N VAL A 113 5.91 11.90 13.41
CA VAL A 113 5.23 12.51 14.54
C VAL A 113 3.77 12.07 14.57
N THR A 114 3.31 11.57 15.72
CA THR A 114 1.90 11.19 15.91
C THR A 114 1.01 12.42 15.87
N VAL A 115 0.14 12.50 14.86
CA VAL A 115 -0.87 13.55 14.73
C VAL A 115 -2.21 13.11 15.32
N TRP A 116 -2.51 11.81 15.27
CA TRP A 116 -3.76 11.28 15.79
C TRP A 116 -3.61 9.87 16.35
N THR A 117 -4.31 9.56 17.44
CA THR A 117 -4.40 8.19 17.97
C THR A 117 -5.73 7.95 18.69
N THR A 118 -6.25 6.72 18.62
CA THR A 118 -7.41 6.32 19.43
C THR A 118 -7.14 6.29 20.92
N ALA A 119 -5.87 6.21 21.34
CA ALA A 119 -5.48 6.19 22.76
C ALA A 119 -6.00 7.42 23.51
N HIS A 120 -6.00 8.58 22.84
CA HIS A 120 -6.46 9.84 23.41
C HIS A 120 -7.99 9.88 23.66
N CYS A 121 -8.74 8.89 23.17
CA CYS A 121 -10.22 8.93 23.12
C CYS A 121 -10.89 8.06 24.17
N GLY A 122 -10.18 7.05 24.65
CA GLY A 122 -10.76 5.94 25.36
C GLY A 122 -10.01 5.68 26.64
N THR A 123 -10.74 5.61 27.74
CA THR A 123 -10.25 5.05 28.98
C THR A 123 -10.89 3.68 29.19
N GLY A 124 -10.16 2.77 29.83
CA GLY A 124 -10.68 1.47 30.23
C GLY A 124 -10.21 0.29 29.37
N ALA A 125 -10.21 -0.88 30.01
CA ALA A 125 -9.86 -2.15 29.40
C ALA A 125 -11.12 -2.89 28.93
N ARG A 126 -10.97 -3.67 27.87
CA ARG A 126 -12.00 -4.59 27.38
C ARG A 126 -11.32 -5.89 27.00
N ASP A 127 -11.22 -6.79 27.96
CA ASP A 127 -10.58 -8.08 27.75
C ASP A 127 -11.49 -9.00 26.93
N LEU A 128 -10.92 -9.55 25.87
CA LEU A 128 -11.56 -10.52 24.99
C LEU A 128 -10.74 -11.81 25.03
N LEU A 129 -11.43 -12.92 25.24
CA LEU A 129 -10.87 -14.24 25.03
C LEU A 129 -10.95 -14.56 23.53
N LEU A 130 -9.80 -14.81 22.90
CA LEU A 130 -9.70 -15.25 21.52
C LEU A 130 -9.22 -16.69 21.46
N GLY A 131 -10.06 -17.60 20.94
CA GLY A 131 -9.67 -18.94 20.55
C GLY A 131 -8.80 -18.96 19.28
N PRO A 132 -8.19 -20.11 18.95
CA PRO A 132 -7.43 -20.26 17.70
C PRO A 132 -8.28 -19.96 16.46
N GLY A 133 -7.85 -19.01 15.64
CA GLY A 133 -8.57 -18.56 14.44
C GLY A 133 -9.66 -17.53 14.70
N ASP A 134 -9.96 -17.18 15.97
CA ASP A 134 -10.96 -16.16 16.26
C ASP A 134 -10.49 -14.80 15.76
N VAL A 135 -11.43 -14.07 15.15
CA VAL A 135 -11.23 -12.72 14.62
C VAL A 135 -12.14 -11.76 15.35
N ARG A 136 -11.56 -10.70 15.94
CA ARG A 136 -12.31 -9.55 16.41
C ARG A 136 -12.19 -8.40 15.42
N GLN A 137 -13.30 -8.04 14.77
CA GLN A 137 -13.38 -6.87 13.89
C GLN A 137 -14.05 -5.68 14.57
N SER A 138 -13.69 -4.47 14.12
CA SER A 138 -14.41 -3.23 14.41
C SER A 138 -14.01 -2.15 13.42
N THR A 139 -14.77 -1.06 13.37
CA THR A 139 -14.40 0.12 12.58
C THR A 139 -13.91 1.24 13.49
N LEU A 140 -12.78 1.85 13.16
CA LEU A 140 -12.27 3.06 13.78
C LEU A 140 -12.40 4.22 12.79
N ARG A 141 -12.52 5.46 13.27
CA ARG A 141 -12.72 6.63 12.41
C ARG A 141 -11.76 7.73 12.78
N TRP A 142 -11.08 8.27 11.78
CA TRP A 142 -10.25 9.45 11.91
C TRP A 142 -10.83 10.56 11.05
N SER A 143 -11.10 11.73 11.65
CA SER A 143 -11.73 12.87 10.97
C SER A 143 -10.77 13.70 10.10
N GLY A 144 -9.52 13.26 9.91
CA GLY A 144 -8.48 14.07 9.28
C GLY A 144 -8.02 15.25 10.15
N ARG A 145 -8.28 15.20 11.46
CA ARG A 145 -7.90 16.22 12.44
C ARG A 145 -6.95 15.63 13.46
N ALA A 146 -6.10 16.47 14.06
CA ALA A 146 -5.23 16.01 15.14
C ALA A 146 -6.05 15.57 16.37
N SER A 147 -5.48 14.70 17.21
CA SER A 147 -6.07 14.37 18.52
C SER A 147 -5.24 14.93 19.66
N VAL A 148 -5.89 15.25 20.77
CA VAL A 148 -5.21 15.53 22.05
C VAL A 148 -5.81 14.63 23.13
N GLU A 149 -5.03 14.31 24.16
CA GLU A 149 -5.47 13.47 25.27
C GLU A 149 -6.79 13.99 25.88
N GLY A 150 -7.79 13.13 25.99
CA GLY A 150 -9.13 13.47 26.48
C GLY A 150 -10.05 14.21 25.48
N ALA A 151 -9.56 14.61 24.30
CA ALA A 151 -10.37 15.23 23.25
C ALA A 151 -9.98 14.73 21.84
N CYS A 152 -10.74 13.74 21.36
CA CYS A 152 -10.43 13.05 20.12
C CYS A 152 -11.05 13.57 18.83
N THR A 153 -12.11 14.37 18.94
CA THR A 153 -12.91 14.79 17.77
C THR A 153 -13.43 16.21 17.86
N THR A 154 -13.10 16.96 18.92
CA THR A 154 -13.68 18.28 19.17
C THR A 154 -12.61 19.37 19.17
N GLY A 155 -12.64 20.22 18.13
CA GLY A 155 -11.97 21.51 18.13
C GLY A 155 -10.53 21.54 17.62
N GLN A 156 -9.96 20.41 17.18
CA GLN A 156 -8.63 20.40 16.56
C GLN A 156 -8.69 20.77 15.08
N ASP A 157 -7.64 21.43 14.58
CA ASP A 157 -7.50 21.75 13.18
C ASP A 157 -7.32 20.48 12.32
N ALA A 158 -7.71 20.61 11.05
CA ALA A 158 -7.40 19.59 10.07
C ALA A 158 -5.87 19.50 9.91
N VAL A 159 -5.36 18.28 9.79
CA VAL A 159 -3.95 18.09 9.47
C VAL A 159 -3.68 18.63 8.05
N PRO A 160 -2.48 19.17 7.79
CA PRO A 160 -2.18 19.75 6.47
C PRO A 160 -2.17 18.68 5.36
N PRO A 161 -2.29 19.08 4.08
CA PRO A 161 -2.01 18.18 2.97
C PRO A 161 -0.64 17.50 3.11
N GLY A 162 -0.56 16.22 2.76
CA GLY A 162 0.66 15.44 2.98
C GLY A 162 0.43 13.94 2.95
N THR A 163 1.50 13.19 3.22
CA THR A 163 1.45 11.73 3.34
C THR A 163 1.51 11.34 4.81
N TYR A 164 0.61 10.44 5.19
CA TYR A 164 0.44 9.95 6.55
C TYR A 164 0.54 8.43 6.57
N THR A 165 0.99 7.89 7.70
CA THR A 165 1.02 6.45 7.95
C THR A 165 0.07 6.12 9.09
N ALA A 166 -0.86 5.20 8.83
CA ALA A 166 -1.76 4.64 9.83
C ALA A 166 -1.34 3.21 10.18
N GLN A 167 -1.24 2.89 11.46
CA GLN A 167 -0.87 1.56 11.93
C GLN A 167 -1.67 1.18 13.19
N LEU A 168 -2.19 -0.05 13.21
CA LEU A 168 -2.80 -0.61 14.42
C LEU A 168 -1.70 -1.21 15.29
N VAL A 169 -1.69 -0.85 16.57
CA VAL A 169 -0.73 -1.34 17.57
C VAL A 169 -1.48 -1.81 18.81
N MET A 170 -1.01 -2.89 19.43
CA MET A 170 -1.45 -3.29 20.76
C MET A 170 -0.44 -2.79 21.79
N ALA A 171 -0.77 -1.75 22.55
CA ALA A 171 0.14 -1.14 23.52
C ALA A 171 0.56 -2.13 24.61
N ASP A 172 -0.36 -3.01 25.04
CA ASP A 172 -0.10 -4.00 26.08
C ASP A 172 0.64 -5.26 25.56
N VAL A 173 0.83 -5.39 24.25
CA VAL A 173 1.47 -6.55 23.61
C VAL A 173 2.64 -6.08 22.74
N LEU A 174 3.82 -5.96 23.35
CA LEU A 174 5.02 -5.46 22.70
C LEU A 174 5.31 -6.19 21.37
N GLY A 175 5.40 -5.42 20.28
CA GLY A 175 5.69 -5.93 18.95
C GLY A 175 4.48 -6.36 18.13
N ALA A 176 3.27 -6.41 18.70
CA ALA A 176 2.05 -6.66 17.95
C ALA A 176 1.58 -5.38 17.23
N LYS A 177 1.80 -5.33 15.92
CA LYS A 177 1.44 -4.22 15.03
C LYS A 177 0.97 -4.73 13.66
N SER A 178 0.08 -3.99 13.00
CA SER A 178 -0.33 -4.29 11.62
C SER A 178 0.74 -3.85 10.61
N THR A 179 0.58 -4.27 9.35
CA THR A 179 1.23 -3.56 8.24
C THR A 179 0.77 -2.09 8.24
N PRO A 180 1.66 -1.12 8.02
CA PRO A 180 1.28 0.29 7.89
C PRO A 180 0.46 0.52 6.61
N ALA A 181 -0.57 1.35 6.72
CA ALA A 181 -1.33 1.86 5.58
C ALA A 181 -0.93 3.31 5.30
N THR A 182 -0.66 3.64 4.04
CA THR A 182 -0.29 4.99 3.61
C THR A 182 -1.51 5.74 3.11
N ILE A 183 -1.71 6.96 3.61
CA ILE A 183 -2.83 7.83 3.25
C ILE A 183 -2.27 9.15 2.76
N THR A 184 -2.78 9.64 1.64
CA THR A 184 -2.45 10.94 1.07
C THR A 184 -3.63 11.89 1.27
N ILE A 185 -3.37 13.00 1.94
CA ILE A 185 -4.31 14.12 2.02
C ILE A 185 -3.91 15.11 0.92
N GLU A 186 -4.79 15.29 -0.04
CA GLU A 186 -4.54 16.11 -1.21
C GLU A 186 -4.51 17.60 -0.87
N ALA A 187 -3.66 18.33 -1.58
CA ALA A 187 -3.71 19.78 -1.53
C ALA A 187 -5.03 20.25 -2.20
N PRO A 188 -5.71 21.26 -1.65
CA PRO A 188 -6.82 21.90 -2.35
C PRO A 188 -6.37 22.32 -3.76
N PRO A 189 -7.22 22.17 -4.78
CA PRO A 189 -6.88 22.61 -6.12
C PRO A 189 -6.53 24.11 -6.09
N PRO A 190 -5.53 24.55 -6.87
CA PRO A 190 -5.19 25.96 -6.93
C PRO A 190 -6.43 26.76 -7.35
N PRO A 191 -6.63 27.97 -6.80
CA PRO A 191 -7.67 28.86 -7.30
C PRO A 191 -7.55 29.00 -8.82
N PRO A 192 -8.68 29.08 -9.56
CA PRO A 192 -8.61 29.33 -11.00
C PRO A 192 -7.82 30.62 -11.22
N GLU A 193 -6.85 30.58 -12.14
CA GLU A 193 -6.12 31.78 -12.54
C GLU A 193 -7.13 32.85 -12.97
N PRO A 194 -6.94 34.12 -12.56
CA PRO A 194 -7.79 35.20 -13.06
C PRO A 194 -7.68 35.22 -14.59
N THR A 195 -8.80 35.00 -15.28
CA THR A 195 -8.87 35.16 -16.72
C THR A 195 -8.35 36.56 -17.06
N PRO A 196 -7.38 36.71 -17.99
CA PRO A 196 -6.92 38.04 -18.38
C PRO A 196 -8.13 38.84 -18.89
N ASP A 197 -8.37 40.01 -18.28
CA ASP A 197 -9.40 40.94 -18.74
C ASP A 197 -9.15 41.28 -20.22
N PRO A 198 -10.17 41.23 -21.10
CA PRO A 198 -10.03 41.59 -22.52
C PRO A 198 -9.78 43.10 -22.76
N THR A 199 -9.46 43.89 -21.73
CA THR A 199 -9.41 45.36 -21.80
C THR A 199 -7.99 45.93 -21.82
N THR A 200 -6.94 45.11 -21.84
CA THR A 200 -5.56 45.62 -22.05
C THR A 200 -5.07 45.28 -23.45
N GLU A 201 -5.76 45.79 -24.47
CA GLU A 201 -5.16 45.99 -25.78
C GLU A 201 -4.23 47.22 -25.66
N PRO A 202 -2.91 47.08 -25.89
CA PRO A 202 -2.01 48.23 -25.91
C PRO A 202 -2.48 49.22 -27.00
N PRO A 203 -2.50 50.54 -26.76
CA PRO A 203 -2.86 51.49 -27.80
C PRO A 203 -1.91 51.33 -28.99
N ALA A 204 -2.48 51.22 -30.18
CA ALA A 204 -1.74 51.12 -31.43
C ALA A 204 -0.72 52.28 -31.56
N PRO A 205 0.49 52.04 -32.10
CA PRO A 205 1.46 53.10 -32.30
C PRO A 205 0.92 54.13 -33.30
N THR A 206 0.88 55.39 -32.86
CA THR A 206 0.55 56.55 -33.70
C THR A 206 1.61 56.70 -34.81
N PRO A 207 1.26 57.00 -36.07
CA PRO A 207 2.24 57.25 -37.10
C PRO A 207 2.96 58.57 -36.82
N ASP A 208 4.27 58.52 -36.63
CA ASP A 208 5.13 59.71 -36.56
C ASP A 208 5.08 60.45 -37.91
N ASN A 209 4.61 61.69 -37.89
CA ASN A 209 4.78 62.62 -39.00
C ASN A 209 6.22 63.12 -39.01
N GLU A 210 6.97 62.65 -39.99
CA GLU A 210 8.27 63.16 -40.43
C GLU A 210 8.12 64.57 -41.04
N PRO A 211 8.90 65.57 -40.58
CA PRO A 211 9.21 66.73 -41.40
C PRO A 211 10.63 66.60 -41.96
N THR A 212 10.67 66.56 -43.28
CA THR A 212 11.77 66.85 -44.21
C THR A 212 12.90 67.69 -43.62
N ALA A 213 14.11 67.13 -43.58
CA ALA A 213 15.36 67.87 -43.41
C ALA A 213 16.10 67.90 -44.76
N GLU A 214 16.17 69.09 -45.35
CA GLU A 214 16.98 69.38 -46.52
C GLU A 214 18.34 69.95 -46.08
N ALA A 215 19.39 69.39 -46.67
CA ALA A 215 20.74 69.92 -46.88
C ALA A 215 21.74 70.08 -45.70
N GLU A 216 22.78 69.24 -45.80
CA GLU A 216 24.20 69.42 -45.43
C GLU A 216 24.78 70.85 -45.67
N PRO A 217 25.96 71.24 -45.09
CA PRO A 217 27.15 70.38 -44.95
C PRO A 217 28.04 70.50 -43.69
N THR A 218 28.76 69.38 -43.49
CA THR A 218 30.18 69.20 -43.16
C THR A 218 30.94 70.35 -42.51
N ASP A 219 31.48 70.11 -41.30
CA ASP A 219 32.88 70.44 -41.03
C ASP A 219 33.50 69.46 -40.01
N ASP A 220 34.66 68.98 -40.42
CA ASP A 220 35.59 68.08 -39.74
C ASP A 220 36.54 68.94 -38.87
N GLN A 221 36.75 68.57 -37.59
CA GLN A 221 38.04 68.72 -36.89
C GLN A 221 38.01 68.22 -35.43
N THR A 222 38.59 67.04 -35.24
CA THR A 222 39.74 66.73 -34.35
C THR A 222 40.09 67.72 -33.21
N ALA A 223 39.94 67.28 -31.96
CA ALA A 223 40.87 67.44 -30.81
C ALA A 223 40.11 66.94 -29.55
N GLY A 224 40.50 65.87 -28.85
CA GLY A 224 41.78 65.73 -28.17
C GLY A 224 41.79 66.56 -26.88
N ASN A 225 41.32 66.00 -25.76
CA ASN A 225 41.90 66.21 -24.42
C ASN A 225 41.21 65.35 -23.34
N GLU A 226 42.03 64.52 -22.70
CA GLU A 226 41.80 63.77 -21.47
C GLU A 226 41.94 64.72 -20.24
N PRO A 227 41.31 64.44 -19.08
CA PRO A 227 41.16 65.42 -18.00
C PRO A 227 42.38 65.48 -17.08
N ALA A 228 42.69 66.68 -16.62
CA ALA A 228 43.59 66.95 -15.49
C ALA A 228 42.74 67.45 -14.31
N ASP A 229 42.62 66.65 -13.25
CA ASP A 229 42.23 67.09 -11.92
C ASP A 229 43.41 66.83 -10.99
N ASP A 230 44.18 67.88 -10.72
CA ASP A 230 45.17 67.95 -9.64
C ASP A 230 44.72 69.07 -8.69
N ASP A 231 44.45 68.65 -7.46
CA ASP A 231 43.89 69.36 -6.33
C ASP A 231 44.95 70.23 -5.63
N PRO A 232 44.64 71.48 -5.22
CA PRO A 232 45.43 72.17 -4.20
C PRO A 232 44.62 72.47 -2.93
N ALA A 233 45.08 71.82 -1.86
CA ALA A 233 45.47 72.38 -0.57
C ALA A 233 44.51 73.35 0.16
N GLY A 234 44.06 72.89 1.33
CA GLY A 234 43.58 73.69 2.46
C GLY A 234 43.50 72.85 3.72
#